data_AF-A0A101U2U8-F1
#
_entry.id   AF-A0A101U2U8-F1
#
_cell.length_a   1.000
_cell.length_b   1.000
_cell.length_c   1.000
_cell.angle_alpha   90.00
_cell.angle_beta   90.00
_cell.angle_gamma   90.00
#
_symmetry.space_group_name_H-M   'P 1'
#
loop_
_entity.id
_entity.type
_entity.pdbx_description
1 polymer ?
#
loop_
_entity_poly.entity_id
_entity_poly.type
_entity_poly.pdbx_seq_one_letter_code
_entity_poly.pdbx_strand_id
1 'polypeptide(L)'
;MHEYARSEPSTPPPRPYGLTPPASVDHLGRQRWTDAENGTFARGSHEIPFDEDGDVAPSDRVLPKTLPADADPITKIFFDYYRTERGYHPRSINSTTAWTATTPMSFFAFRQMTNIDMPAPRKALLVAGAEAHSRSYSEDVQATAPETVDLVIVPGADHVDLYDRKDLIPFDRLDEFFTKNLT
;
A
#
# COMPACT_ATOMS: atom_id res chain seq x y z
N MET A 1 41.06 -8.74 30.18
CA MET A 1 40.86 -9.35 28.84
C MET A 1 39.84 -10.47 29.00
N HIS A 2 38.57 -10.20 28.74
CA HIS A 2 37.53 -11.22 28.64
C HIS A 2 36.94 -11.08 27.24
N GLU A 3 37.26 -12.07 26.42
CA GLU A 3 36.87 -12.17 25.02
C GLU A 3 35.47 -12.78 24.98
N TYR A 4 34.46 -11.98 24.69
CA TYR A 4 33.10 -12.46 24.45
C TYR A 4 33.09 -13.06 23.05
N ALA A 5 33.18 -14.39 22.97
CA ALA A 5 32.98 -15.12 21.73
C ALA A 5 31.58 -14.81 21.20
N ARG A 6 31.48 -14.23 20.01
CA ARG A 6 30.21 -14.07 19.29
C ARG A 6 29.73 -15.48 18.93
N SER A 7 28.62 -15.91 19.51
CA SER A 7 27.90 -17.09 19.07
C SER A 7 27.40 -16.86 17.64
N GLU A 8 27.62 -17.82 16.75
CA GLU A 8 26.99 -17.84 15.43
C GLU A 8 25.46 -17.78 15.54
N PRO A 9 24.74 -17.17 14.59
CA PRO A 9 23.29 -17.12 14.62
C PRO A 9 22.74 -18.56 14.58
N SER A 10 22.00 -18.93 15.63
CA SER A 10 21.39 -20.26 15.72
C SER A 10 20.37 -20.43 14.62
N THR A 11 20.49 -21.50 13.84
CA THR A 11 19.46 -21.91 12.88
C THR A 11 18.14 -22.09 13.64
N PRO A 12 17.04 -21.42 13.24
CA PRO A 12 15.77 -21.55 13.94
C PRO A 12 15.27 -23.00 13.89
N PRO A 13 14.56 -23.48 14.93
CA PRO A 13 14.09 -24.86 14.98
C PRO A 13 13.13 -25.17 13.81
N PRO A 14 13.12 -26.41 13.30
CA PRO A 14 12.18 -26.83 12.27
C PRO A 14 10.74 -26.76 12.81
N ARG A 15 9.83 -26.21 12.01
CA ARG A 15 8.44 -25.97 12.41
C ARG A 15 7.58 -27.24 12.32
N PRO A 16 6.70 -27.48 13.30
CA PRO A 16 5.65 -28.47 13.15
C PRO A 16 4.50 -27.88 12.29
N TYR A 17 3.85 -28.74 11.51
CA TYR A 17 2.65 -28.52 10.67
C TYR A 17 2.86 -28.11 9.20
N GLY A 18 2.42 -29.00 8.31
CA GLY A 18 2.69 -29.05 6.87
C GLY A 18 1.84 -28.15 5.98
N LEU A 19 1.82 -26.85 6.24
CA LEU A 19 1.50 -25.85 5.22
C LEU A 19 2.59 -24.77 5.29
N THR A 20 3.43 -24.71 4.26
CA THR A 20 4.39 -23.61 4.12
C THR A 20 3.60 -22.31 3.98
N PRO A 21 3.79 -21.32 4.85
CA PRO A 21 3.18 -20.01 4.66
C PRO A 21 3.56 -19.45 3.28
N PRO A 22 2.74 -18.57 2.67
CA PRO A 22 3.16 -17.83 1.49
C PRO A 22 4.54 -17.19 1.75
N ALA A 23 5.41 -17.18 0.74
CA ALA A 23 6.79 -16.70 0.87
C ALA A 23 6.88 -15.31 1.53
N SER A 24 5.90 -14.44 1.27
CA SER A 24 5.75 -13.13 1.89
C SER A 24 5.53 -13.20 3.41
N VAL A 25 4.64 -14.06 3.89
CA VAL A 25 4.35 -14.22 5.33
C VAL A 25 5.56 -14.80 6.06
N ASP A 26 6.24 -15.78 5.45
CA ASP A 26 7.45 -16.33 6.04
C ASP A 26 8.57 -15.30 6.12
N HIS A 27 8.82 -14.57 5.03
CA HIS A 27 9.81 -13.51 4.97
C HIS A 27 9.58 -12.47 6.08
N LEU A 28 8.36 -11.95 6.20
CA LEU A 28 8.01 -10.98 7.24
C LEU A 28 8.21 -11.56 8.65
N GLY A 29 7.86 -12.84 8.85
CA GLY A 29 8.06 -13.54 10.12
C GLY A 29 9.53 -13.62 10.53
N ARG A 30 10.42 -13.91 9.57
CA ARG A 30 11.88 -13.92 9.78
C ARG A 30 12.43 -12.52 10.01
N GLN A 31 12.04 -11.54 9.19
CA GLN A 31 12.47 -10.15 9.32
C GLN A 31 12.13 -9.58 10.70
N ARG A 32 10.96 -9.94 11.27
CA ARG A 32 10.58 -9.54 12.63
C ARG A 32 11.54 -10.04 13.71
N TRP A 33 12.02 -11.28 13.59
CA TRP A 33 13.00 -11.82 14.54
C TRP A 33 14.35 -11.13 14.39
N THR A 34 14.79 -10.90 13.15
CA THR A 34 16.01 -10.13 12.86
C THR A 34 15.93 -8.71 13.42
N ASP A 35 14.81 -8.00 13.24
CA ASP A 35 14.62 -6.66 13.80
C ASP A 35 14.68 -6.68 15.35
N ALA A 36 14.06 -7.69 15.98
CA ALA A 36 14.07 -7.83 17.43
C ALA A 36 15.47 -8.12 18.00
N GLU A 37 16.23 -9.03 17.37
CA GLU A 37 17.60 -9.38 17.77
C GLU A 37 18.57 -8.21 17.61
N ASN A 38 18.39 -7.41 16.55
CA ASN A 38 19.21 -6.23 16.29
C ASN A 38 18.83 -5.02 17.16
N GLY A 39 17.67 -5.05 17.83
CA GLY A 39 17.15 -3.91 18.60
C GLY A 39 16.76 -2.70 17.73
N THR A 40 16.58 -2.90 16.43
CA THR A 40 16.22 -1.84 15.45
C THR A 40 15.43 -2.44 14.29
N PHE A 41 14.72 -1.61 13.53
CA PHE A 41 13.94 -2.05 12.37
C PHE A 41 14.71 -1.87 11.06
N ALA A 42 14.51 -2.80 10.12
CA ALA A 42 14.85 -2.60 8.72
C ALA A 42 13.80 -1.73 8.00
N ARG A 43 14.21 -1.07 6.92
CA ARG A 43 13.29 -0.42 5.97
C ARG A 43 12.93 -1.37 4.84
N GLY A 44 11.74 -1.20 4.29
CA GLY A 44 11.25 -2.00 3.18
C GLY A 44 10.01 -1.41 2.50
N SER A 45 9.61 -2.04 1.41
CA SER A 45 8.39 -1.68 0.70
C SER A 45 7.15 -2.19 1.44
N HIS A 46 6.03 -1.48 1.28
CA HIS A 46 4.73 -1.89 1.81
C HIS A 46 4.04 -2.94 0.93
N GLU A 47 4.45 -3.01 -0.33
CA GLU A 47 4.24 -4.15 -1.21
C GLU A 47 5.52 -4.98 -1.22
N ILE A 48 5.44 -6.30 -1.16
CA ILE A 48 6.63 -7.16 -1.08
C ILE A 48 7.00 -7.62 -2.50
N PRO A 49 7.93 -6.95 -3.19
CA PRO A 49 8.38 -7.39 -4.50
C PRO A 49 9.20 -8.66 -4.37
N PHE A 50 9.07 -9.54 -5.36
CA PHE A 50 9.93 -10.71 -5.51
C PHE A 50 10.77 -10.56 -6.77
N ASP A 51 12.05 -10.93 -6.71
CA ASP A 51 12.91 -11.02 -7.87
C ASP A 51 12.66 -12.30 -8.67
N GLU A 52 13.44 -12.51 -9.74
CA GLU A 52 13.33 -13.67 -10.62
C GLU A 52 13.62 -15.00 -9.90
N ASP A 53 14.40 -14.95 -8.81
CA ASP A 53 14.76 -16.10 -7.97
C ASP A 53 13.70 -16.38 -6.88
N GLY A 54 12.69 -15.50 -6.76
CA GLY A 54 11.63 -15.60 -5.77
C GLY A 54 12.03 -15.09 -4.39
N ASP A 55 13.14 -14.37 -4.28
CA ASP A 55 13.58 -13.69 -3.08
C ASP A 55 12.96 -12.28 -2.99
N VAL A 56 12.81 -11.76 -1.77
CA VAL A 56 12.26 -10.41 -1.59
C VAL A 56 13.29 -9.39 -2.07
N ALA A 57 12.91 -8.62 -3.09
CA ALA A 57 13.81 -7.63 -3.66
C ALA A 57 14.08 -6.52 -2.62
N PRO A 58 15.36 -6.20 -2.36
CA PRO A 58 15.72 -5.20 -1.36
C PRO A 58 15.23 -3.82 -1.80
N SER A 59 14.63 -3.08 -0.87
CA SER A 59 14.17 -1.71 -1.13
C SER A 59 14.40 -0.82 0.08
N ASP A 60 15.09 0.31 -0.13
CA ASP A 60 15.25 1.38 0.87
C ASP A 60 14.33 2.58 0.60
N ARG A 61 13.49 2.49 -0.45
CA ARG A 61 12.59 3.56 -0.91
C ARG A 61 11.40 3.04 -1.70
N VAL A 62 10.24 3.68 -1.54
CA VAL A 62 9.03 3.31 -2.30
C VAL A 62 9.18 3.60 -3.80
N LEU A 63 9.74 4.77 -4.17
CA LEU A 63 9.96 5.15 -5.57
C LEU A 63 11.45 5.37 -5.87
N PRO A 64 11.93 4.94 -7.07
CA PRO A 64 13.33 5.06 -7.46
C PRO A 64 13.77 6.52 -7.54
N LYS A 65 15.06 6.83 -7.33
CA LYS A 65 15.55 8.22 -7.36
C LYS A 65 15.34 8.89 -8.72
N THR A 66 15.51 8.13 -9.78
CA THR A 66 15.35 8.50 -11.17
C THR A 66 14.38 7.52 -11.81
N LEU A 67 13.51 7.99 -12.69
CA LEU A 67 12.57 7.13 -13.39
C LEU A 67 13.33 6.23 -14.38
N PRO A 68 13.24 4.89 -14.27
CA PRO A 68 13.80 3.99 -15.27
C PRO A 68 13.19 4.21 -16.66
N ALA A 69 13.96 4.00 -17.72
CA ALA A 69 13.49 4.22 -19.09
C ALA A 69 12.34 3.26 -19.47
N ASP A 70 12.37 2.06 -18.90
CA ASP A 70 11.42 0.96 -19.06
C ASP A 70 10.34 0.92 -17.97
N ALA A 71 10.24 1.97 -17.14
CA ALA A 71 9.25 2.02 -16.06
C ALA A 71 7.83 1.75 -16.58
N ASP A 72 7.08 0.92 -15.85
CA ASP A 72 5.70 0.62 -16.16
C ASP A 72 4.80 1.87 -15.98
N PRO A 73 3.60 1.88 -16.57
CA PRO A 73 2.69 3.03 -16.48
C PRO A 73 2.32 3.45 -15.05
N ILE A 74 2.21 2.50 -14.11
CA ILE A 74 1.84 2.80 -12.72
C ILE A 74 3.01 3.50 -12.01
N THR A 75 4.24 2.99 -12.18
CA THR A 75 5.44 3.65 -11.66
C THR A 75 5.58 5.06 -12.24
N LYS A 76 5.30 5.25 -13.54
CA LYS A 76 5.37 6.57 -14.20
C LYS A 76 4.44 7.59 -13.56
N ILE A 77 3.16 7.27 -13.36
CA ILE A 77 2.18 8.22 -12.79
C ILE A 77 2.51 8.56 -11.33
N PHE A 78 2.94 7.59 -10.52
CA PHE A 78 3.33 7.86 -9.14
C PHE A 78 4.63 8.64 -9.04
N PHE A 79 5.60 8.36 -9.91
CA PHE A 79 6.85 9.12 -9.99
C PHE A 79 6.58 10.57 -10.36
N ASP A 80 5.75 10.82 -11.38
CA ASP A 80 5.38 12.16 -11.83
C ASP A 80 4.85 13.02 -10.67
N TYR A 81 4.00 12.46 -9.80
CA TYR A 81 3.51 13.18 -8.62
C TYR A 81 4.53 13.28 -7.49
N TYR A 82 5.01 12.15 -6.97
CA TYR A 82 5.77 12.13 -5.72
C TYR A 82 7.23 12.55 -5.87
N ARG A 83 7.80 12.53 -7.08
CA ARG A 83 9.23 12.76 -7.33
C ARG A 83 9.52 13.99 -8.19
N THR A 84 8.51 14.78 -8.53
CA THR A 84 8.65 16.08 -9.21
C THR A 84 8.07 17.21 -8.35
N GLU A 85 8.18 18.45 -8.81
CA GLU A 85 7.58 19.61 -8.14
C GLU A 85 6.04 19.54 -8.04
N ARG A 86 5.38 18.66 -8.80
CA ARG A 86 3.92 18.47 -8.78
C ARG A 86 3.39 18.11 -7.39
N GLY A 87 4.02 17.14 -6.72
CA GLY A 87 3.55 16.60 -5.45
C GLY A 87 4.65 16.20 -4.47
N TYR A 88 5.93 16.48 -4.77
CA TYR A 88 7.02 16.14 -3.87
C TYR A 88 6.88 16.85 -2.52
N HIS A 89 7.08 16.08 -1.45
CA HIS A 89 7.17 16.65 -0.11
C HIS A 89 8.22 15.91 0.73
N PRO A 90 9.13 16.59 1.46
CA PRO A 90 10.25 15.96 2.14
C PRO A 90 9.85 15.00 3.28
N ARG A 91 8.63 15.17 3.84
CA ARG A 91 8.07 14.26 4.87
C ARG A 91 7.24 13.10 4.29
N SER A 92 7.03 13.03 2.98
CA SER A 92 6.28 11.94 2.36
C SER A 92 7.17 10.71 2.22
N ILE A 93 6.70 9.55 2.71
CA ILE A 93 7.38 8.27 2.54
C ILE A 93 7.60 7.99 1.06
N ASN A 94 6.55 8.13 0.25
CA ASN A 94 6.60 7.88 -1.20
C ASN A 94 7.61 8.79 -1.93
N SER A 95 7.85 10.00 -1.42
CA SER A 95 8.80 10.94 -2.01
C SER A 95 10.25 10.69 -1.59
N THR A 96 10.50 10.22 -0.36
CA THR A 96 11.86 10.28 0.21
C THR A 96 12.44 8.95 0.69
N THR A 97 11.61 8.01 1.15
CA THR A 97 12.06 6.86 1.94
C THR A 97 11.17 5.63 1.69
N ALA A 98 11.32 4.62 2.55
CA ALA A 98 10.53 3.41 2.64
C ALA A 98 9.82 3.31 4.00
N TRP A 99 8.92 2.33 4.11
CA TRP A 99 8.26 1.92 5.35
C TRP A 99 9.21 1.09 6.22
N THR A 100 8.75 0.65 7.39
CA THR A 100 9.43 -0.43 8.10
C THR A 100 9.19 -1.74 7.34
N ALA A 101 10.20 -2.60 7.23
CA ALA A 101 10.11 -3.82 6.42
C ALA A 101 8.97 -4.76 6.88
N THR A 102 8.57 -4.66 8.14
CA THR A 102 7.50 -5.45 8.75
C THR A 102 6.11 -4.79 8.68
N THR A 103 5.96 -3.59 8.11
CA THR A 103 4.66 -2.91 7.90
C THR A 103 3.60 -3.81 7.24
N PRO A 104 3.90 -4.63 6.21
CA PRO A 104 2.86 -5.41 5.52
C PRO A 104 2.12 -6.44 6.40
N MET A 105 2.71 -6.82 7.53
CA MET A 105 2.19 -7.86 8.41
C MET A 105 0.77 -7.56 8.93
N SER A 106 0.47 -6.30 9.25
CA SER A 106 -0.88 -5.91 9.66
C SER A 106 -1.88 -5.93 8.51
N PHE A 107 -1.45 -5.57 7.29
CA PHE A 107 -2.34 -5.60 6.12
C PHE A 107 -2.76 -7.03 5.74
N PHE A 108 -1.90 -8.02 5.98
CA PHE A 108 -2.24 -9.44 5.79
C PHE A 108 -3.15 -9.98 6.89
N ALA A 109 -3.01 -9.48 8.12
CA ALA A 109 -3.79 -9.93 9.27
C ALA A 109 -5.20 -9.33 9.31
N PHE A 110 -5.39 -8.11 8.80
CA PHE A 110 -6.64 -7.36 8.92
C PHE A 110 -7.21 -6.95 7.56
N ARG A 111 -8.26 -7.66 7.13
CA ARG A 111 -9.03 -7.30 5.92
C ARG A 111 -9.90 -6.07 6.19
N GLN A 112 -9.61 -4.96 5.50
CA GLN A 112 -10.20 -3.64 5.79
C GLN A 112 -11.72 -3.57 5.61
N MET A 113 -12.26 -4.22 4.58
CA MET A 113 -13.67 -4.06 4.17
C MET A 113 -14.59 -5.21 4.63
N THR A 114 -14.15 -6.02 5.60
CA THR A 114 -14.91 -7.19 6.09
C THR A 114 -16.31 -6.84 6.60
N ASN A 115 -16.46 -5.66 7.20
CA ASN A 115 -17.70 -5.20 7.84
C ASN A 115 -18.26 -3.94 7.17
N ILE A 116 -18.21 -3.87 5.84
CA ILE A 116 -18.63 -2.68 5.05
C ILE A 116 -20.13 -2.35 5.23
N ASP A 117 -20.93 -3.30 5.70
CA ASP A 117 -22.35 -3.16 6.02
C ASP A 117 -22.61 -2.53 7.41
N MET A 118 -21.69 -2.69 8.36
CA MET A 118 -21.83 -2.18 9.74
C MET A 118 -22.16 -0.67 9.82
N PRO A 119 -21.66 0.20 8.93
CA PRO A 119 -22.01 1.61 8.95
C PRO A 119 -23.46 1.94 8.57
N ALA A 120 -24.21 1.00 7.98
CA ALA A 120 -25.58 1.23 7.55
C ALA A 120 -26.47 1.77 8.71
N PRO A 121 -27.44 2.66 8.41
CA PRO A 121 -27.87 3.11 7.08
C PRO A 121 -27.05 4.29 6.51
N ARG A 122 -25.90 4.66 7.11
CA ARG A 122 -25.07 5.75 6.60
C ARG A 122 -24.63 5.46 5.17
N LYS A 123 -24.74 6.47 4.31
CA LYS A 123 -24.30 6.39 2.92
C LYS A 123 -22.80 6.67 2.81
N ALA A 124 -22.17 6.07 1.82
CA ALA A 124 -20.81 6.37 1.39
C ALA A 124 -20.80 6.67 -0.11
N LEU A 125 -19.89 7.55 -0.54
CA LEU A 125 -19.63 7.83 -1.95
C LEU A 125 -18.17 7.54 -2.24
N LEU A 126 -17.93 6.62 -3.16
CA LEU A 126 -16.61 6.34 -3.72
C LEU A 126 -16.43 7.13 -5.02
N VAL A 127 -15.20 7.55 -5.30
CA VAL A 127 -14.83 8.22 -6.54
C VAL A 127 -13.58 7.55 -7.08
N ALA A 128 -13.63 7.10 -8.34
CA ALA A 128 -12.50 6.47 -9.01
C ALA A 128 -12.34 7.02 -10.43
N GLY A 129 -11.09 7.16 -10.89
CA GLY A 129 -10.79 7.47 -12.28
C GLY A 129 -11.13 6.30 -13.19
N ALA A 130 -11.63 6.58 -14.39
CA ALA A 130 -11.94 5.55 -15.39
C ALA A 130 -10.68 4.76 -15.82
N GLU A 131 -9.52 5.41 -15.85
CA GLU A 131 -8.24 4.82 -16.26
C GLU A 131 -7.37 4.43 -15.05
N ALA A 132 -7.90 4.52 -13.83
CA ALA A 132 -7.15 4.19 -12.63
C ALA A 132 -6.88 2.68 -12.54
N HIS A 133 -5.62 2.28 -12.39
CA HIS A 133 -5.24 0.88 -12.13
C HIS A 133 -5.92 0.30 -10.86
N SER A 134 -6.31 1.19 -9.94
CA SER A 134 -6.98 0.86 -8.68
C SER A 134 -8.51 0.93 -8.74
N ARG A 135 -9.11 1.13 -9.93
CA ARG A 135 -10.57 1.31 -10.09
C ARG A 135 -11.34 0.12 -9.53
N SER A 136 -10.86 -1.10 -9.80
CA SER A 136 -11.48 -2.35 -9.35
C SER A 136 -11.67 -2.40 -7.84
N TYR A 137 -10.79 -1.79 -7.04
CA TYR A 137 -10.96 -1.74 -5.59
C TYR A 137 -12.24 -1.00 -5.17
N SER A 138 -12.61 0.06 -5.90
CA SER A 138 -13.85 0.79 -5.62
C SER A 138 -15.08 0.04 -6.14
N GLU A 139 -14.95 -0.62 -7.30
CA GLU A 139 -16.01 -1.47 -7.86
C GLU A 139 -16.33 -2.65 -6.93
N ASP A 140 -15.32 -3.32 -6.36
CA ASP A 140 -15.49 -4.44 -5.42
C ASP A 140 -16.23 -4.01 -4.14
N VAL A 141 -15.87 -2.84 -3.59
CA VAL A 141 -16.54 -2.29 -2.40
C VAL A 141 -17.99 -1.94 -2.72
N GLN A 142 -18.24 -1.30 -3.85
CA GLN A 142 -19.60 -0.95 -4.29
C GLN A 142 -20.46 -2.20 -4.51
N ALA A 143 -19.92 -3.23 -5.16
CA ALA A 143 -20.63 -4.49 -5.40
C ALA A 143 -21.01 -5.23 -4.10
N THR A 144 -20.22 -5.03 -3.04
CA THR A 144 -20.48 -5.65 -1.72
C THR A 144 -21.61 -4.95 -0.96
N ALA A 145 -21.79 -3.64 -1.14
CA ALA A 145 -22.79 -2.85 -0.41
C ALA A 145 -23.53 -1.84 -1.32
N PRO A 146 -24.21 -2.29 -2.39
CA PRO A 146 -24.71 -1.41 -3.45
C PRO A 146 -25.85 -0.49 -3.00
N GLU A 147 -26.51 -0.80 -1.88
CA GLU A 147 -27.60 0.04 -1.36
C GLU A 147 -27.09 1.24 -0.56
N THR A 148 -25.90 1.15 0.04
CA THR A 148 -25.33 2.19 0.92
C THR A 148 -24.09 2.85 0.35
N VAL A 149 -23.46 2.25 -0.66
CA VAL A 149 -22.25 2.75 -1.31
C VAL A 149 -22.57 3.12 -2.75
N ASP A 150 -22.48 4.42 -3.05
CA ASP A 150 -22.50 4.94 -4.42
C ASP A 150 -21.07 5.01 -4.98
N LEU A 151 -20.93 4.92 -6.31
CA LEU A 151 -19.64 5.02 -7.00
C LEU A 151 -19.73 5.97 -8.19
N VAL A 152 -18.86 6.98 -8.22
CA VAL A 152 -18.66 7.87 -9.36
C VAL A 152 -17.39 7.48 -10.10
N ILE A 153 -17.54 7.19 -11.40
CA ILE A 153 -16.42 6.96 -12.31
C ILE A 153 -16.14 8.25 -13.08
N VAL A 154 -14.92 8.76 -12.97
CA VAL A 154 -14.47 10.02 -13.61
C VAL A 154 -13.81 9.69 -14.96
N PRO A 155 -14.42 10.04 -16.11
CA PRO A 155 -13.85 9.75 -17.43
C PRO A 155 -12.48 10.42 -17.63
N GLY A 156 -11.53 9.67 -18.19
CA GLY A 156 -10.21 10.21 -18.56
C GLY A 156 -9.27 10.52 -17.39
N ALA A 157 -9.66 10.24 -16.15
CA ALA A 157 -8.79 10.38 -14.97
C ALA A 157 -8.12 9.04 -14.63
N ASP A 158 -6.83 9.08 -14.29
CA ASP A 158 -6.12 7.97 -13.65
C ASP A 158 -6.20 8.02 -12.11
N HIS A 159 -5.38 7.23 -11.41
CA HIS A 159 -5.34 7.21 -9.95
C HIS A 159 -4.83 8.53 -9.35
N VAL A 160 -3.77 9.09 -9.92
CA VAL A 160 -3.02 10.23 -9.40
C VAL A 160 -3.68 11.54 -9.82
N ASP A 161 -4.38 11.57 -10.96
CA ASP A 161 -5.14 12.73 -11.41
C ASP A 161 -6.13 13.24 -10.35
N LEU A 162 -6.80 12.32 -9.63
CA LEU A 162 -7.75 12.69 -8.58
C LEU A 162 -7.07 13.22 -7.30
N TYR A 163 -5.74 13.31 -7.23
CA TYR A 163 -5.03 13.92 -6.09
C TYR A 163 -5.01 15.45 -6.18
N ASP A 164 -4.87 16.01 -7.39
CA ASP A 164 -4.55 17.43 -7.59
C ASP A 164 -5.21 18.10 -8.81
N ARG A 165 -5.71 17.34 -9.80
CA ARG A 165 -6.35 17.89 -10.99
C ARG A 165 -7.79 18.31 -10.68
N LYS A 166 -7.92 19.54 -10.19
CA LYS A 166 -9.21 20.12 -9.76
C LYS A 166 -10.28 20.15 -10.86
N ASP A 167 -9.86 20.15 -12.12
CA ASP A 167 -10.73 20.05 -13.29
C ASP A 167 -11.32 18.65 -13.50
N LEU A 168 -10.72 17.61 -12.90
CA LEU A 168 -11.19 16.22 -12.95
C LEU A 168 -11.89 15.79 -11.66
N ILE A 169 -11.51 16.34 -10.50
CA ILE A 169 -12.13 16.00 -9.22
C ILE A 169 -13.60 16.45 -9.22
N PRO A 170 -14.58 15.55 -8.98
CA PRO A 170 -16.01 15.87 -9.07
C PRO A 170 -16.51 16.57 -7.79
N PHE A 171 -15.99 17.76 -7.49
CA PHE A 171 -16.34 18.52 -6.28
C PHE A 171 -17.84 18.77 -6.15
N ASP A 172 -18.54 19.05 -7.24
CA ASP A 172 -20.00 19.25 -7.24
C ASP A 172 -20.75 18.00 -6.73
N ARG A 173 -20.28 16.80 -7.10
CA ARG A 173 -20.88 15.53 -6.63
C ARG A 173 -20.59 15.28 -5.16
N LEU A 174 -19.39 15.63 -4.69
CA LEU A 174 -19.03 15.53 -3.28
C LEU A 174 -19.88 16.50 -2.44
N ASP A 175 -20.02 17.75 -2.90
CA ASP A 175 -20.83 18.77 -2.24
C ASP A 175 -22.31 18.38 -2.14
N GLU A 176 -22.90 17.91 -3.25
CA GLU A 176 -24.27 17.39 -3.29
C GLU A 176 -24.45 16.22 -2.31
N PHE A 177 -23.51 15.28 -2.31
CA PHE A 177 -23.55 14.11 -1.43
C PHE A 177 -23.51 14.51 0.05
N PHE A 178 -22.56 15.36 0.45
CA PHE A 178 -22.44 15.75 1.86
C PHE A 178 -23.60 16.66 2.31
N THR A 179 -24.03 17.61 1.47
CA THR A 179 -25.19 18.47 1.76
C THR A 179 -26.45 17.64 2.03
N LYS A 180 -26.64 16.55 1.28
CA LYS A 180 -27.79 15.65 1.46
C LYS A 180 -27.69 14.76 2.70
N ASN A 181 -26.48 14.36 3.11
CA ASN A 181 -26.28 13.28 4.10
C ASN A 181 -25.70 13.73 5.46
N LEU A 182 -25.31 15.00 5.63
CA LEU A 182 -24.77 15.55 6.89
C LEU A 182 -25.76 16.47 7.62
N THR A 183 -27.06 16.19 7.50
CA THR A 183 -28.14 16.92 8.19
C THR A 183 -28.28 16.52 9.64
#